data_AF-A0A8T4LNX1-F1
#
_entry.id   AF-A0A8T4LNX1-F1
#
_cell.length_a   1.000
_cell.length_b   1.000
_cell.length_c   1.000
_cell.angle_alpha   90.00
_cell.angle_beta   90.00
_cell.angle_gamma   90.00
#
_symmetry.space_group_name_H-M   'P 1'
#
loop_
_entity.id
_entity.type
_entity.pdbx_description
1 polymer ?
#
loop_
_entity_poly.entity_id
_entity_poly.type
_entity_poly.pdbx_seq_one_letter_code
_entity_poly.pdbx_strand_id
1 'polypeptide(L)'
;MNPSSKRESFIRKTREAVHEALQSRDMLIANVQRSIDELTGVKNALGERLEEWYAVYFPELKLDDKAKFAQFVSVFDKKGDRQPIEKIVGVKKASELMELVSKSLGADINDNDLEKCKSLAKEIVNLDNLISEYEKYQEELCQEICPNISTVAGAAIAAKLISHVGSLSKLSLLPASTIQVLGAEKALFKHLKNKRIDPPKHGIIFQHVYISSSPKVVRGKIARALANKITLAAKADAFTKRFIAEDLKKDLEKRYNEVMEQYKKNKAVERPADRGAEE
;
A
#
# COMPACT_ATOMS: atom_id res chain seq x y z
N MET A 1 -0.97 34.13 44.70
CA MET A 1 -0.62 32.80 44.13
C MET A 1 0.88 32.73 43.96
N ASN A 2 1.53 31.73 44.58
CA ASN A 2 2.98 31.56 44.60
C ASN A 2 3.50 31.13 43.20
N PRO A 3 4.63 31.62 42.68
CA PRO A 3 5.13 31.24 41.35
C PRO A 3 5.33 29.73 41.16
N SER A 4 5.76 29.03 42.23
CA SER A 4 5.92 27.57 42.23
C SER A 4 4.59 26.82 42.04
N SER A 5 3.50 27.31 42.63
CA SER A 5 2.18 26.65 42.50
C SER A 5 1.56 26.85 41.11
N LYS A 6 1.86 27.98 40.44
CA LYS A 6 1.48 28.18 39.04
C LYS A 6 2.25 27.22 38.13
N ARG A 7 3.57 27.07 38.34
CA ARG A 7 4.41 26.14 37.56
C ARG A 7 3.90 24.69 37.67
N GLU A 8 3.61 24.22 38.88
CA GLU A 8 3.04 22.87 39.08
C GLU A 8 1.68 22.70 38.39
N SER A 9 0.79 23.70 38.50
CA SER A 9 -0.49 23.66 37.80
C SER A 9 -0.33 23.64 36.27
N PHE A 10 0.62 24.39 35.72
CA PHE A 10 0.94 24.36 34.29
C PHE A 10 1.47 23.00 33.86
N ILE A 11 2.46 22.46 34.59
CA ILE A 11 3.03 21.13 34.29
C ILE A 11 1.94 20.05 34.34
N ARG A 12 1.04 20.12 35.32
CA ARG A 12 -0.08 19.17 35.43
C ARG A 12 -1.01 19.27 34.22
N LYS A 13 -1.45 20.48 33.85
CA LYS A 13 -2.29 20.70 32.66
C LYS A 13 -1.61 20.26 31.37
N THR A 14 -0.31 20.52 31.22
CA THR A 14 0.47 20.04 30.07
C THR A 14 0.53 18.52 30.04
N ARG A 15 0.75 17.86 31.19
CA ARG A 15 0.77 16.40 31.27
C ARG A 15 -0.60 15.79 30.94
N GLU A 16 -1.69 16.38 31.42
CA GLU A 16 -3.06 15.97 31.09
C GLU A 16 -3.32 16.10 29.58
N ALA A 17 -2.98 17.24 28.97
CA ALA A 17 -3.14 17.46 27.53
C ALA A 17 -2.28 16.50 26.68
N VAL A 18 -1.05 16.20 27.11
CA VAL A 18 -0.18 15.20 26.45
C VAL A 18 -0.77 13.81 26.61
N HIS A 19 -1.30 13.47 27.78
CA HIS A 19 -1.90 12.16 28.03
C HIS A 19 -3.15 11.95 27.16
N GLU A 20 -4.00 12.96 27.03
CA GLU A 20 -5.18 12.94 26.18
C GLU A 20 -4.80 12.77 24.69
N ALA A 21 -3.75 13.49 24.25
CA ALA A 21 -3.23 13.37 22.89
C ALA A 21 -2.60 11.98 22.61
N LEU A 22 -1.98 11.34 23.60
CA LEU A 22 -1.42 9.99 23.48
C LEU A 22 -2.47 8.88 23.58
N GLN A 23 -3.62 9.15 24.19
CA GLN A 23 -4.74 8.22 24.27
C GLN A 23 -5.53 8.12 22.95
N SER A 24 -5.29 9.02 22.01
CA SER A 24 -6.03 9.03 20.76
C SER A 24 -5.71 7.74 19.96
N ARG A 25 -6.71 6.87 19.82
CA ARG A 25 -6.55 5.54 19.20
C ARG A 25 -6.08 5.62 17.74
N ASP A 26 -6.24 6.77 17.08
CA ASP A 26 -5.72 7.03 15.74
C ASP A 26 -4.18 7.06 15.67
N MET A 27 -3.47 7.29 16.79
CA MET A 27 -2.02 7.08 16.85
C MET A 27 -1.64 5.60 16.66
N LEU A 28 -2.48 4.67 17.09
CA LEU A 28 -2.24 3.24 16.90
C LEU A 28 -2.26 2.88 15.42
N ILE A 29 -3.22 3.42 14.65
CA ILE A 29 -3.27 3.23 13.19
C ILE A 29 -1.97 3.70 12.53
N ALA A 30 -1.48 4.89 12.93
CA ALA A 30 -0.26 5.45 12.37
C ALA A 30 0.97 4.57 12.67
N ASN A 31 1.09 4.08 13.90
CA ASN A 31 2.19 3.20 14.30
C ASN A 31 2.14 1.85 13.58
N VAL A 32 0.96 1.21 13.51
CA VAL A 32 0.79 -0.06 12.80
C VAL A 32 1.16 0.10 11.31
N GLN A 33 0.71 1.19 10.67
CA GLN A 33 1.07 1.48 9.28
C GLN A 33 2.59 1.63 9.08
N ARG A 34 3.28 2.36 9.97
CA ARG A 34 4.73 2.51 9.90
C ARG A 34 5.45 1.19 10.10
N SER A 35 4.99 0.37 11.04
CA SER A 35 5.53 -0.99 11.25
C SER A 35 5.38 -1.84 9.99
N ILE A 36 4.22 -1.81 9.32
CA ILE A 36 4.01 -2.52 8.04
C ILE A 36 5.01 -2.04 6.97
N ASP A 37 5.18 -0.72 6.83
CA ASP A 37 6.09 -0.14 5.84
C ASP A 37 7.56 -0.52 6.11
N GLU A 38 8.00 -0.46 7.37
CA GLU A 38 9.35 -0.84 7.81
C GLU A 38 9.61 -2.33 7.64
N LEU A 39 8.69 -3.20 8.11
CA LEU A 39 8.79 -4.66 7.94
C LEU A 39 8.83 -5.04 6.46
N THR A 40 8.04 -4.37 5.61
CA THR A 40 8.07 -4.58 4.16
C THR A 40 9.42 -4.20 3.57
N GLY A 41 10.01 -3.09 4.03
CA GLY A 41 11.36 -2.68 3.65
C GLY A 41 12.42 -3.72 4.01
N VAL A 42 12.39 -4.23 5.25
CA VAL A 42 13.30 -5.28 5.72
C VAL A 42 13.11 -6.57 4.92
N LYS A 43 11.86 -7.03 4.74
CA LYS A 43 11.53 -8.22 3.93
C LYS A 43 12.12 -8.11 2.53
N ASN A 44 12.00 -6.94 1.88
CA ASN A 44 12.51 -6.73 0.53
C ASN A 44 14.04 -6.76 0.46
N ALA A 45 14.73 -6.15 1.42
CA ALA A 45 16.19 -6.17 1.49
C ALA A 45 16.75 -7.58 1.77
N LEU A 46 16.11 -8.32 2.67
CA LEU A 46 16.48 -9.72 2.95
C LEU A 46 16.16 -10.63 1.75
N GLY A 47 15.06 -10.39 1.03
CA GLY A 47 14.71 -11.11 -0.19
C GLY A 47 15.75 -10.94 -1.30
N GLU A 48 16.22 -9.71 -1.54
CA GLU A 48 17.32 -9.44 -2.49
C GLU A 48 18.61 -10.19 -2.08
N ARG A 49 18.95 -10.15 -0.79
CA ARG A 49 20.11 -10.90 -0.27
C ARG A 49 19.95 -12.42 -0.45
N LEU A 50 18.75 -12.95 -0.25
CA LEU A 50 18.46 -14.36 -0.42
C LEU A 50 18.60 -14.77 -1.89
N GLU A 51 18.10 -13.96 -2.83
CA GLU A 51 18.24 -14.20 -4.27
C GLU A 51 19.72 -14.25 -4.68
N GLU A 52 20.53 -13.28 -4.24
CA GLU A 52 21.98 -13.26 -4.51
C GLU A 52 22.71 -14.48 -3.96
N TRP A 53 22.39 -14.87 -2.72
CA TRP A 53 23.04 -16.01 -2.08
C TRP A 53 22.62 -17.33 -2.75
N TYR A 54 21.32 -17.51 -2.99
CA TYR A 54 20.79 -18.72 -3.58
C TYR A 54 21.16 -18.88 -5.06
N ALA A 55 21.44 -17.80 -5.78
CA ALA A 55 21.89 -17.85 -7.17
C ALA A 55 23.22 -18.60 -7.36
N VAL A 56 24.06 -18.72 -6.32
CA VAL A 56 25.27 -19.59 -6.38
C VAL A 56 24.89 -21.05 -6.59
N TYR A 57 23.77 -21.47 -5.99
CA TYR A 57 23.26 -22.83 -6.05
C TYR A 57 22.31 -23.05 -7.22
N PHE A 58 21.39 -22.11 -7.49
CA PHE A 58 20.42 -22.24 -8.58
C PHE A 58 20.16 -20.87 -9.26
N PRO A 59 21.04 -20.44 -10.17
CA PRO A 59 20.97 -19.11 -10.80
C PRO A 59 19.79 -18.95 -11.77
N GLU A 60 19.23 -20.04 -12.27
CA GLU A 60 18.11 -20.01 -13.21
C GLU A 60 16.75 -19.74 -12.54
N LEU A 61 16.68 -19.78 -11.20
CA LEU A 61 15.45 -19.51 -10.46
C LEU A 61 15.08 -18.03 -10.55
N LYS A 62 13.99 -17.73 -11.25
CA LYS A 62 13.41 -16.39 -11.32
C LYS A 62 11.95 -16.44 -10.90
N LEU A 63 11.63 -15.80 -9.78
CA LEU A 63 10.27 -15.61 -9.30
C LEU A 63 10.05 -14.12 -9.03
N ASP A 64 8.95 -13.57 -9.54
CA ASP A 64 8.65 -12.13 -9.39
C ASP A 64 8.29 -11.75 -7.95
N ASP A 65 7.85 -12.73 -7.15
CA ASP A 65 7.37 -12.53 -5.79
C ASP A 65 8.39 -13.07 -4.78
N LYS A 66 9.03 -12.14 -4.06
CA LYS A 66 10.05 -12.43 -3.04
C LYS A 66 9.53 -13.35 -1.93
N ALA A 67 8.26 -13.27 -1.56
CA ALA A 67 7.69 -14.15 -0.53
C ALA A 67 7.58 -15.59 -1.06
N LYS A 68 7.13 -15.76 -2.31
CA LYS A 68 7.09 -17.09 -2.96
C LYS A 68 8.49 -17.64 -3.22
N PHE A 69 9.45 -16.77 -3.54
CA PHE A 69 10.85 -17.15 -3.65
C PHE A 69 11.39 -17.68 -2.33
N ALA A 70 11.18 -16.96 -1.22
CA ALA A 70 11.57 -17.42 0.11
C ALA A 70 10.87 -18.73 0.50
N GLN A 71 9.57 -18.87 0.23
CA GLN A 71 8.85 -20.13 0.46
C GLN A 71 9.47 -21.28 -0.35
N PHE A 72 9.78 -21.06 -1.63
CA PHE A 72 10.46 -22.04 -2.46
C PHE A 72 11.81 -22.45 -1.86
N VAL A 73 12.69 -21.48 -1.57
CA VAL A 73 14.03 -21.74 -1.04
C VAL A 73 13.97 -22.45 0.32
N SER A 74 13.00 -22.12 1.18
CA SER A 74 12.86 -22.75 2.49
C SER A 74 12.56 -24.26 2.45
N VAL A 75 11.99 -24.74 1.34
CA VAL A 75 11.53 -26.12 1.18
C VAL A 75 12.38 -26.90 0.16
N PHE A 76 12.87 -26.22 -0.88
CA PHE A 76 13.51 -26.86 -2.01
C PHE A 76 14.95 -27.30 -1.73
N ASP A 77 15.29 -28.47 -2.26
CA ASP A 77 16.64 -29.02 -2.35
C ASP A 77 16.78 -29.69 -3.71
N LYS A 78 17.91 -29.54 -4.42
CA LYS A 78 18.14 -30.23 -5.71
C LYS A 78 18.04 -31.75 -5.57
N LYS A 79 18.27 -32.28 -4.36
CA LYS A 79 18.19 -33.72 -4.03
C LYS A 79 16.81 -34.16 -3.49
N GLY A 80 15.87 -33.23 -3.31
CA GLY A 80 14.60 -33.43 -2.61
C GLY A 80 13.39 -33.73 -3.49
N ASP A 81 12.28 -34.10 -2.84
CA ASP A 81 11.03 -34.51 -3.48
C ASP A 81 10.25 -33.38 -4.19
N ARG A 82 9.49 -33.76 -5.23
CA ARG A 82 8.73 -32.87 -6.12
C ARG A 82 7.44 -32.29 -5.52
N GLN A 83 6.84 -33.01 -4.56
CA GLN A 83 5.50 -32.72 -4.05
C GLN A 83 5.32 -31.36 -3.32
N PRO A 84 6.31 -30.83 -2.58
CA PRO A 84 6.14 -29.55 -1.88
C PRO A 84 6.10 -28.34 -2.82
N ILE A 85 6.73 -28.44 -3.99
CA ILE A 85 6.91 -27.33 -4.95
C ILE A 85 5.59 -27.01 -5.67
N GLU A 86 4.81 -28.04 -6.00
CA GLU A 86 3.54 -27.90 -6.71
C GLU A 86 2.52 -27.07 -5.93
N LYS A 87 2.55 -27.14 -4.60
CA LYS A 87 1.67 -26.35 -3.72
C LYS A 87 2.01 -24.87 -3.70
N ILE A 88 3.27 -24.50 -3.97
CA ILE A 88 3.77 -23.13 -3.85
C ILE A 88 3.64 -22.39 -5.19
N VAL A 89 4.08 -23.03 -6.28
CA VAL A 89 4.22 -22.37 -7.60
C VAL A 89 3.14 -22.82 -8.60
N GLY A 90 2.39 -23.89 -8.26
CA GLY A 90 1.42 -24.53 -9.15
C GLY A 90 2.08 -25.53 -10.10
N VAL A 91 1.31 -26.56 -10.50
CA VAL A 91 1.81 -27.75 -11.23
C VAL A 91 2.61 -27.39 -12.50
N LYS A 92 2.14 -26.42 -13.30
CA LYS A 92 2.80 -26.03 -14.56
C LYS A 92 4.17 -25.38 -14.36
N LYS A 93 4.26 -24.42 -13.43
CA LYS A 93 5.53 -23.74 -13.13
C LYS A 93 6.48 -24.67 -12.38
N ALA A 94 5.97 -25.58 -11.56
CA ALA A 94 6.78 -26.59 -10.89
C ALA A 94 7.48 -27.52 -11.91
N SER A 95 6.78 -27.98 -12.95
CA SER A 95 7.41 -28.80 -14.00
C SER A 95 8.48 -28.04 -14.79
N GLU A 96 8.24 -26.77 -15.11
CA GLU A 96 9.23 -25.90 -15.79
C GLU A 96 10.48 -25.69 -14.93
N LEU A 97 10.30 -25.41 -13.63
CA LEU A 97 11.41 -25.25 -12.69
C LEU A 97 12.23 -26.53 -12.54
N MET A 98 11.59 -27.70 -12.52
CA MET A 98 12.30 -28.99 -12.43
C MET A 98 13.13 -29.30 -13.68
N GLU A 99 12.66 -28.91 -14.87
CA GLU A 99 13.46 -29.01 -16.08
C GLU A 99 14.69 -28.10 -16.00
N LEU A 100 14.53 -26.88 -15.48
CA LEU A 100 15.64 -25.95 -15.23
C LEU A 100 16.64 -26.49 -14.20
N VAL A 101 16.18 -27.19 -13.16
CA VAL A 101 17.05 -27.84 -12.16
C VAL A 101 17.96 -28.87 -12.85
N SER A 102 17.41 -29.71 -13.73
CA SER A 102 18.18 -30.73 -14.46
C SER A 102 19.25 -30.16 -15.41
N LYS A 103 19.10 -28.90 -15.81
CA LYS A 103 20.02 -28.18 -16.72
C LYS A 103 20.80 -27.09 -15.99
N SER A 104 20.73 -27.03 -14.66
CA SER A 104 21.27 -25.92 -13.88
C SER A 104 22.78 -25.88 -13.93
N LEU A 105 23.33 -24.67 -14.10
CA LEU A 105 24.76 -24.39 -14.06
C LEU A 105 25.26 -24.05 -12.65
N GLY A 106 24.37 -24.04 -11.65
CA GLY A 106 24.70 -23.66 -10.29
C GLY A 106 25.60 -24.68 -9.59
N ALA A 107 26.45 -24.20 -8.68
CA ALA A 107 27.40 -25.05 -7.96
C ALA A 107 26.70 -25.93 -6.92
N ASP A 108 27.29 -27.07 -6.61
CA ASP A 108 26.90 -27.86 -5.46
C ASP A 108 27.51 -27.23 -4.19
N ILE A 109 26.64 -26.77 -3.30
CA ILE A 109 27.03 -26.27 -1.96
C ILE A 109 26.81 -27.36 -0.91
N ASN A 110 27.55 -27.25 0.19
CA ASN A 110 27.42 -28.15 1.33
C ASN A 110 26.05 -28.00 1.99
N ASP A 111 25.56 -29.09 2.57
CA ASP A 111 24.23 -29.13 3.20
C ASP A 111 24.12 -28.11 4.35
N ASN A 112 25.20 -27.87 5.11
CA ASN A 112 25.23 -26.86 6.18
C ASN A 112 25.08 -25.43 5.63
N ASP A 113 25.73 -25.11 4.51
CA ASP A 113 25.64 -23.77 3.90
C ASP A 113 24.24 -23.54 3.30
N LEU A 114 23.68 -24.58 2.68
CA LEU A 114 22.31 -24.58 2.19
C LEU A 114 21.29 -24.43 3.33
N GLU A 115 21.52 -25.08 4.48
CA GLU A 115 20.68 -24.94 5.67
C GLU A 115 20.67 -23.50 6.20
N LYS A 116 21.81 -22.79 6.19
CA LYS A 116 21.85 -21.37 6.55
C LYS A 116 21.05 -20.51 5.58
N CYS A 117 21.14 -20.76 4.28
CA CYS A 117 20.29 -20.10 3.29
C CYS A 117 18.80 -20.38 3.52
N LYS A 118 18.43 -21.64 3.79
CA LYS A 118 17.05 -22.05 4.15
C LYS A 118 16.56 -21.36 5.42
N SER A 119 17.42 -21.14 6.41
CA SER A 119 17.07 -20.45 7.65
C SER A 119 16.69 -18.99 7.40
N LEU A 120 17.45 -18.27 6.57
CA LEU A 120 17.12 -16.91 6.16
C LEU A 120 15.78 -16.87 5.41
N ALA A 121 15.54 -17.83 4.52
CA ALA A 121 14.27 -17.95 3.81
C ALA A 121 13.07 -18.13 4.76
N LYS A 122 13.21 -18.94 5.82
CA LYS A 122 12.18 -19.11 6.85
C LYS A 122 11.89 -17.80 7.59
N GLU A 123 12.91 -17.02 7.94
CA GLU A 123 12.69 -15.73 8.60
C GLU A 123 11.97 -14.72 7.69
N ILE A 124 12.27 -14.71 6.39
CA ILE A 124 11.53 -13.87 5.43
C ILE A 124 10.05 -14.27 5.36
N VAL A 125 9.74 -15.57 5.41
CA VAL A 125 8.35 -16.06 5.47
C VAL A 125 7.68 -15.65 6.78
N ASN A 126 8.37 -15.72 7.91
CA ASN A 126 7.85 -15.26 9.20
C ASN A 126 7.52 -13.76 9.18
N LEU A 127 8.40 -12.93 8.59
CA LEU A 127 8.15 -11.50 8.40
C LEU A 127 6.92 -11.24 7.54
N ASP A 128 6.72 -12.01 6.47
CA ASP A 128 5.54 -11.89 5.59
C ASP A 128 4.23 -12.23 6.33
N ASN A 129 4.25 -13.27 7.16
CA ASN A 129 3.12 -13.63 8.01
C ASN A 129 2.81 -12.54 9.04
N LEU A 130 3.84 -11.96 9.66
CA LEU A 130 3.67 -10.86 10.63
C LEU A 130 3.09 -9.60 9.97
N ILE A 131 3.55 -9.26 8.75
CA ILE A 131 2.96 -8.16 7.97
C ILE A 131 1.48 -8.43 7.72
N SER A 132 1.12 -9.64 7.31
CA SER A 132 -0.28 -10.03 7.06
C SER A 132 -1.15 -9.96 8.31
N GLU A 133 -0.60 -10.28 9.48
CA GLU A 133 -1.27 -10.11 10.78
C GLU A 133 -1.52 -8.63 11.09
N TYR A 134 -0.52 -7.77 10.88
CA TYR A 134 -0.66 -6.33 11.11
C TYR A 134 -1.62 -5.66 10.13
N GLU A 135 -1.68 -6.11 8.87
CA GLU A 135 -2.66 -5.65 7.90
C GLU A 135 -4.09 -5.95 8.37
N LYS A 136 -4.36 -7.18 8.85
CA LYS A 136 -5.67 -7.54 9.42
C LYS A 136 -6.03 -6.70 10.64
N TYR A 137 -5.08 -6.56 11.56
CA TYR A 137 -5.27 -5.73 12.74
C TYR A 137 -5.53 -4.25 12.39
N GLN A 138 -4.82 -3.74 11.36
CA GLN A 138 -5.06 -2.40 10.84
C GLN A 138 -6.46 -2.26 10.24
N GLU A 139 -6.96 -3.26 9.52
CA GLU A 139 -8.32 -3.25 8.98
C GLU A 139 -9.37 -3.14 10.09
N GLU A 140 -9.24 -3.94 11.15
CA GLU A 140 -10.12 -3.90 12.32
C GLU A 140 -10.08 -2.53 13.01
N LEU A 141 -8.89 -1.98 13.26
CA LEU A 141 -8.73 -0.65 13.85
C LEU A 141 -9.34 0.46 12.97
N CYS A 142 -9.17 0.39 11.66
CA CYS A 142 -9.69 1.38 10.74
C CYS A 142 -11.22 1.34 10.67
N GLN A 143 -11.84 0.17 10.76
CA GLN A 143 -13.30 0.03 10.87
C GLN A 143 -13.83 0.60 12.18
N GLU A 144 -13.10 0.45 13.29
CA GLU A 144 -13.50 1.00 14.58
C GLU A 144 -13.36 2.54 14.62
N ILE A 145 -12.24 3.09 14.15
CA ILE A 145 -11.87 4.50 14.37
C ILE A 145 -12.34 5.41 13.24
N CYS A 146 -12.24 4.95 11.99
CA CYS A 146 -12.60 5.70 10.78
C CYS A 146 -13.42 4.85 9.79
N PRO A 147 -14.63 4.41 10.19
CA PRO A 147 -15.47 3.57 9.35
C PRO A 147 -15.83 4.25 8.02
N ASN A 148 -16.04 5.57 8.00
CA ASN A 148 -16.44 6.25 6.76
C ASN A 148 -15.31 6.26 5.73
N ILE A 149 -14.10 6.61 6.12
CA ILE A 149 -12.95 6.62 5.19
C ILE A 149 -12.66 5.19 4.72
N SER A 150 -12.71 4.21 5.63
CA SER A 150 -12.44 2.81 5.33
C SER A 150 -13.41 2.24 4.30
N THR A 151 -14.70 2.55 4.39
CA THR A 151 -15.69 2.10 3.39
C THR A 151 -15.56 2.81 2.04
N VAL A 152 -15.16 4.09 2.03
CA VAL A 152 -15.06 4.89 0.79
C VAL A 152 -13.76 4.60 0.03
N ALA A 153 -12.64 4.48 0.72
CA ALA A 153 -11.31 4.37 0.10
C ALA A 153 -10.58 3.04 0.40
N GLY A 154 -11.06 2.25 1.35
CA GLY A 154 -10.36 1.07 1.87
C GLY A 154 -9.50 1.40 3.09
N ALA A 155 -9.39 0.44 4.01
CA ALA A 155 -8.64 0.58 5.26
C ALA A 155 -7.15 0.89 5.03
N ALA A 156 -6.50 0.21 4.09
CA ALA A 156 -5.08 0.46 3.79
C ALA A 156 -4.81 1.90 3.33
N ILE A 157 -5.71 2.50 2.54
CA ILE A 157 -5.58 3.91 2.11
C ILE A 157 -5.87 4.84 3.29
N ALA A 158 -6.89 4.53 4.10
CA ALA A 158 -7.23 5.29 5.29
C ALA A 158 -6.04 5.36 6.26
N ALA A 159 -5.43 4.21 6.56
CA ALA A 159 -4.29 4.11 7.44
C ALA A 159 -3.06 4.86 6.92
N LYS A 160 -2.76 4.76 5.62
CA LYS A 160 -1.67 5.53 5.00
C LYS A 160 -1.91 7.04 5.08
N LEU A 161 -3.14 7.51 4.83
CA LEU A 161 -3.47 8.93 4.95
C LEU A 161 -3.33 9.43 6.39
N ILE A 162 -3.86 8.67 7.36
CA ILE A 162 -3.76 9.02 8.79
C ILE A 162 -2.30 8.99 9.24
N SER A 163 -1.53 7.97 8.87
CA SER A 163 -0.11 7.84 9.23
C SER A 163 0.74 8.99 8.68
N HIS A 164 0.48 9.39 7.43
CA HIS A 164 1.20 10.46 6.75
C HIS A 164 0.90 11.84 7.36
N VAL A 165 -0.35 12.10 7.76
CA VAL A 165 -0.76 13.37 8.39
C VAL A 165 -0.47 13.38 9.90
N GLY A 166 -0.46 12.21 10.52
CA GLY A 166 -0.15 11.96 11.93
C GLY A 166 -1.38 11.84 12.84
N SER A 167 -2.57 12.29 12.44
CA SER A 167 -3.82 12.06 13.18
C SER A 167 -5.06 12.24 12.31
N LEU A 168 -6.17 11.61 12.71
CA LEU A 168 -7.46 11.73 12.04
C LEU A 168 -8.02 13.15 12.17
N SER A 169 -7.85 13.78 13.33
CA SER A 169 -8.30 15.17 13.55
C SER A 169 -7.56 16.17 12.67
N LYS A 170 -6.27 15.96 12.39
CA LYS A 170 -5.53 16.80 11.43
C LYS A 170 -5.99 16.53 10.01
N LEU A 171 -6.19 15.26 9.65
CA LEU A 171 -6.67 14.86 8.33
C LEU A 171 -8.03 15.49 7.99
N SER A 172 -8.95 15.56 8.96
CA SER A 172 -10.29 16.13 8.76
C SER A 172 -10.29 17.66 8.52
N LEU A 173 -9.22 18.35 8.93
CA LEU A 173 -9.04 19.79 8.68
C LEU A 173 -8.47 20.10 7.30
N LEU A 174 -7.87 19.11 6.62
CA LEU A 174 -7.27 19.32 5.31
C LEU A 174 -8.34 19.51 4.23
N PRO A 175 -8.09 20.40 3.23
CA PRO A 175 -8.95 20.51 2.08
C PRO A 175 -8.74 19.33 1.12
N ALA A 176 -9.76 19.02 0.32
CA ALA A 176 -9.72 17.92 -0.64
C ALA A 176 -8.57 18.02 -1.65
N SER A 177 -8.18 19.25 -2.04
CA SER A 177 -7.04 19.47 -2.92
C SER A 177 -5.71 19.02 -2.30
N THR A 178 -5.56 19.13 -0.98
CA THR A 178 -4.39 18.62 -0.26
C THR A 178 -4.45 17.10 -0.18
N ILE A 179 -5.59 16.55 0.27
CA ILE A 179 -5.79 15.09 0.35
C ILE A 179 -5.53 14.39 -0.99
N GLN A 180 -5.90 15.04 -2.11
CA GLN A 180 -5.68 14.53 -3.45
C GLN A 180 -4.19 14.24 -3.73
N VAL A 181 -3.28 15.05 -3.21
CA VAL A 181 -1.84 15.01 -3.54
C VAL A 181 -0.95 14.61 -2.36
N LEU A 182 -1.52 14.20 -1.22
CA LEU A 182 -0.76 13.68 -0.07
C LEU A 182 0.11 12.49 -0.49
N GLY A 183 1.39 12.51 -0.13
CA GLY A 183 2.42 11.54 -0.55
C GLY A 183 3.09 11.86 -1.90
N ALA A 184 2.62 12.89 -2.62
CA ALA A 184 3.25 13.39 -3.85
C ALA A 184 3.90 14.78 -3.65
N GLU A 185 4.26 15.13 -2.42
CA GLU A 185 4.78 16.44 -2.04
C GLU A 185 6.04 16.80 -2.84
N LYS A 186 6.94 15.84 -3.04
CA LYS A 186 8.18 16.07 -3.81
C LYS A 186 7.88 16.55 -5.24
N ALA A 187 6.90 15.93 -5.91
CA ALA A 187 6.48 16.33 -7.25
C ALA A 187 5.72 17.67 -7.22
N LEU A 188 4.85 17.86 -6.23
CA LEU A 188 4.10 19.10 -6.04
C LEU A 188 5.04 20.30 -5.82
N PHE A 189 6.00 20.18 -4.91
CA PHE A 189 6.99 21.22 -4.63
C PHE A 189 7.89 21.50 -5.83
N LYS A 190 8.18 20.49 -6.66
CA LYS A 190 8.90 20.68 -7.93
C LYS A 190 8.10 21.54 -8.90
N HIS A 191 6.80 21.30 -9.04
CA HIS A 191 5.88 22.15 -9.83
C HIS A 191 5.79 23.57 -9.25
N LEU A 192 5.64 23.72 -7.93
CA LEU A 192 5.52 25.04 -7.30
C LEU A 192 6.79 25.88 -7.47
N LYS A 193 7.97 25.25 -7.40
CA LYS A 193 9.26 25.91 -7.67
C LYS A 193 9.46 26.19 -9.16
N ASN A 194 9.05 25.26 -10.02
CA ASN A 194 9.19 25.38 -11.46
C ASN A 194 7.84 25.15 -12.15
N LYS A 195 7.13 26.26 -12.40
CA LYS A 195 5.79 26.30 -12.98
C LYS A 195 5.68 25.71 -14.39
N ARG A 196 6.79 25.32 -15.03
CA ARG A 196 6.81 24.62 -16.33
C ARG A 196 6.53 23.12 -16.22
N ILE A 197 6.70 22.53 -15.03
CA ILE A 197 6.46 21.10 -14.79
C ILE A 197 5.01 20.96 -14.38
N ASP A 198 4.25 20.00 -14.89
CA ASP A 198 2.85 19.82 -14.47
C ASP A 198 2.70 19.36 -13.01
N PRO A 199 1.62 19.76 -12.32
CA PRO A 199 1.35 19.30 -10.96
C PRO A 199 0.99 17.80 -10.92
N PRO A 200 1.29 17.10 -9.82
CA PRO A 200 0.86 15.71 -9.63
C PRO A 200 -0.68 15.63 -9.59
N LYS A 201 -1.24 14.62 -10.26
CA LYS A 201 -2.71 14.41 -10.33
C LYS A 201 -3.27 13.72 -9.09
N HIS A 202 -2.45 12.94 -8.40
CA HIS A 202 -2.83 12.12 -7.26
C HIS A 202 -1.58 11.74 -6.45
N GLY A 203 -1.76 11.51 -5.15
CA GLY A 203 -0.74 10.95 -4.26
C GLY A 203 -1.08 9.53 -3.82
N ILE A 204 -1.12 9.27 -2.50
CA ILE A 204 -1.43 7.97 -1.88
C ILE A 204 -2.73 7.36 -2.43
N ILE A 205 -3.75 8.21 -2.67
CA ILE A 205 -5.05 7.79 -3.19
C ILE A 205 -4.99 7.11 -4.57
N PHE A 206 -3.87 7.19 -5.30
CA PHE A 206 -3.66 6.45 -6.55
C PHE A 206 -3.85 4.94 -6.42
N GLN A 207 -3.58 4.39 -5.22
CA GLN A 207 -3.72 2.96 -4.92
C GLN A 207 -5.17 2.47 -5.04
N HIS A 208 -6.15 3.37 -4.99
CA HIS A 208 -7.56 3.01 -5.12
C HIS A 208 -7.86 2.41 -6.51
N VAL A 209 -8.61 1.31 -6.55
CA VAL A 209 -8.90 0.54 -7.77
C VAL A 209 -9.46 1.40 -8.88
N TYR A 210 -10.41 2.30 -8.59
CA TYR A 210 -10.99 3.21 -9.59
C TYR A 210 -9.98 4.16 -10.24
N ILE A 211 -8.83 4.44 -9.62
CA ILE A 211 -7.81 5.33 -10.16
C ILE A 211 -6.71 4.52 -10.85
N SER A 212 -6.16 3.51 -10.17
CA SER A 212 -5.07 2.69 -10.69
C SER A 212 -5.44 1.97 -11.99
N SER A 213 -6.63 1.36 -12.03
CA SER A 213 -7.14 0.65 -13.21
C SER A 213 -7.60 1.56 -14.35
N SER A 214 -7.84 2.85 -14.07
CA SER A 214 -8.38 3.78 -15.05
C SER A 214 -7.33 4.34 -16.02
N PRO A 215 -7.73 4.77 -17.24
CA PRO A 215 -6.84 5.45 -18.19
C PRO A 215 -6.25 6.76 -17.66
N LYS A 216 -4.99 7.06 -18.02
CA LYS A 216 -4.22 8.22 -17.52
C LYS A 216 -4.93 9.58 -17.67
N VAL A 217 -5.78 9.72 -18.70
CA VAL A 217 -6.51 10.97 -19.01
C VAL A 217 -7.57 11.27 -17.95
N VAL A 218 -8.27 10.23 -17.45
CA VAL A 218 -9.39 10.40 -16.50
C VAL A 218 -8.98 10.31 -15.03
N ARG A 219 -7.80 9.75 -14.73
CA ARG A 219 -7.30 9.57 -13.35
C ARG A 219 -7.40 10.81 -12.48
N GLY A 220 -7.09 12.00 -13.01
CA GLY A 220 -7.18 13.24 -12.26
C GLY A 220 -8.61 13.65 -11.89
N LYS A 221 -9.60 13.39 -12.76
CA LYS A 221 -11.02 13.67 -12.48
C LYS A 221 -11.53 12.74 -11.39
N ILE A 222 -11.18 11.46 -11.46
CA ILE A 222 -11.57 10.43 -10.47
C ILE A 222 -10.88 10.70 -9.12
N ALA A 223 -9.57 11.01 -9.13
CA ALA A 223 -8.82 11.36 -7.92
C ALA A 223 -9.42 12.55 -7.17
N ARG A 224 -9.85 13.59 -7.89
CA ARG A 224 -10.53 14.74 -7.29
C ARG A 224 -11.87 14.36 -6.66
N ALA A 225 -12.67 13.54 -7.35
CA ALA A 225 -13.95 13.05 -6.83
C ALA A 225 -13.74 12.21 -5.55
N LEU A 226 -12.77 11.30 -5.56
CA LEU A 226 -12.41 10.48 -4.41
C LEU A 226 -11.92 11.34 -3.23
N ALA A 227 -11.01 12.28 -3.47
CA ALA A 227 -10.49 13.16 -2.42
C ALA A 227 -11.59 14.00 -1.75
N ASN A 228 -12.58 14.48 -2.52
CA ASN A 228 -13.75 15.18 -1.97
C ASN A 228 -14.55 14.28 -1.02
N LYS A 229 -14.80 13.02 -1.41
CA LYS A 229 -15.55 12.06 -0.58
C LYS A 229 -14.76 11.63 0.66
N ILE A 230 -13.45 11.42 0.53
CA ILE A 230 -12.55 11.17 1.67
C ILE A 230 -12.57 12.36 2.64
N THR A 231 -12.56 13.61 2.15
CA THR A 231 -12.62 14.80 3.02
C THR A 231 -13.90 14.84 3.85
N LEU A 232 -15.05 14.55 3.23
CA LEU A 232 -16.33 14.49 3.92
C LEU A 232 -16.37 13.34 4.94
N ALA A 233 -15.89 12.16 4.53
CA ALA A 233 -15.78 10.99 5.41
C ALA A 233 -14.87 11.28 6.62
N ALA A 234 -13.70 11.88 6.41
CA ALA A 234 -12.76 12.24 7.48
C ALA A 234 -13.38 13.22 8.48
N LYS A 235 -14.16 14.20 8.01
CA LYS A 235 -14.89 15.12 8.88
C LYS A 235 -16.00 14.43 9.67
N ALA A 236 -16.72 13.50 9.05
CA ALA A 236 -17.72 12.71 9.75
C ALA A 236 -17.08 11.82 10.83
N ASP A 237 -16.01 11.11 10.48
CA ASP A 237 -15.25 10.25 11.40
C ASP A 237 -14.60 11.04 12.54
N ALA A 238 -14.12 12.27 12.31
CA ALA A 238 -13.49 13.06 13.35
C ALA A 238 -14.50 13.75 14.30
N PHE A 239 -15.56 14.35 13.75
CA PHE A 239 -16.43 15.25 14.52
C PHE A 239 -17.81 14.69 14.82
N THR A 240 -18.51 14.10 13.84
CA THR A 240 -19.92 13.75 14.00
C THR A 240 -20.15 12.30 14.40
N LYS A 241 -19.18 11.41 14.14
CA LYS A 241 -19.25 9.95 14.36
C LYS A 241 -20.45 9.28 13.69
N ARG A 242 -21.10 9.96 12.73
CA ARG A 242 -22.21 9.40 11.95
C ARG A 242 -21.67 8.59 10.78
N PHE A 243 -22.30 7.45 10.52
CA PHE A 243 -21.99 6.65 9.35
C PHE A 243 -22.75 7.19 8.13
N ILE A 244 -22.02 7.76 7.18
CA ILE A 244 -22.51 8.34 5.92
C ILE A 244 -21.84 7.70 4.69
N ALA A 245 -21.06 6.65 4.91
CA ALA A 245 -20.15 6.11 3.90
C ALA A 245 -20.86 5.50 2.69
N GLU A 246 -22.03 4.91 2.89
CA GLU A 246 -22.83 4.31 1.81
C GLU A 246 -23.25 5.34 0.77
N ASP A 247 -23.75 6.49 1.20
CA ASP A 247 -24.17 7.57 0.30
C ASP A 247 -22.95 8.17 -0.40
N LEU A 248 -21.84 8.36 0.32
CA LEU A 248 -20.59 8.83 -0.26
C LEU A 248 -20.05 7.88 -1.33
N LYS A 249 -20.19 6.56 -1.12
CA LYS A 249 -19.77 5.53 -2.07
C LYS A 249 -20.65 5.51 -3.31
N LYS A 250 -21.98 5.56 -3.15
CA LYS A 250 -22.93 5.67 -4.28
C LYS A 250 -22.65 6.90 -5.14
N ASP A 251 -22.41 8.04 -4.51
CA ASP A 251 -22.05 9.27 -5.22
C ASP A 251 -20.72 9.15 -5.97
N LEU A 252 -19.72 8.50 -5.36
CA LEU A 252 -18.42 8.26 -5.99
C LEU A 252 -18.57 7.35 -7.21
N GLU A 253 -19.31 6.26 -7.10
CA GLU A 253 -19.58 5.30 -8.17
C GLU A 253 -20.32 5.96 -9.33
N LYS A 254 -21.36 6.76 -9.03
CA LYS A 254 -22.07 7.56 -10.03
C LYS A 254 -21.11 8.47 -10.78
N ARG A 255 -20.26 9.20 -10.05
CA ARG A 255 -19.28 10.10 -10.66
C ARG A 255 -18.22 9.37 -11.47
N TYR A 256 -17.79 8.19 -11.02
CA TYR A 256 -16.85 7.34 -11.74
C TYR A 256 -17.44 6.88 -13.08
N ASN A 257 -18.68 6.39 -13.07
CA ASN A 257 -19.37 5.93 -14.27
C ASN A 257 -19.56 7.07 -15.28
N GLU A 258 -20.01 8.25 -14.83
CA GLU A 258 -20.12 9.45 -15.68
C GLU A 258 -18.79 9.78 -16.39
N VAL A 259 -17.68 9.78 -15.66
CA VAL A 259 -16.35 10.10 -16.21
C VAL A 259 -15.90 9.05 -17.21
N MET A 260 -16.17 7.77 -16.94
CA MET A 260 -15.82 6.66 -17.82
C MET A 260 -16.67 6.65 -19.10
N GLU A 261 -17.96 6.96 -19.01
CA GLU A 261 -18.83 7.12 -20.18
C GLU A 261 -18.40 8.29 -21.06
N GLN A 262 -18.09 9.45 -20.47
CA GLN A 262 -17.55 10.59 -21.20
C GLN A 262 -16.24 10.24 -21.91
N TYR A 263 -15.36 9.48 -21.26
CA TYR A 263 -14.13 9.02 -21.89
C TYR A 263 -14.38 8.08 -23.06
N LYS A 264 -15.32 7.13 -22.93
CA LYS A 264 -15.71 6.24 -24.05
C LYS A 264 -16.28 7.04 -25.23
N LYS A 265 -17.14 8.03 -24.95
CA LYS A 265 -17.71 8.91 -25.99
C LYS A 265 -16.62 9.72 -26.70
N ASN A 266 -15.73 10.37 -25.95
CA ASN A 266 -14.65 11.16 -26.55
C ASN A 266 -13.68 10.29 -27.36
N LYS A 267 -13.37 9.08 -26.90
CA LYS A 267 -12.54 8.12 -27.64
C LYS A 267 -13.22 7.60 -28.91
N ALA A 268 -14.55 7.49 -28.93
CA ALA A 268 -15.32 7.14 -30.12
C ALA A 268 -15.35 8.30 -31.13
N VAL A 269 -15.41 9.55 -30.65
CA VAL A 269 -15.34 10.75 -31.51
C VAL A 269 -13.94 11.01 -32.07
N GLU A 270 -12.87 10.56 -31.40
CA GLU A 270 -11.51 10.52 -31.98
C GLU A 270 -11.32 9.37 -32.99
N ARG A 271 -12.27 8.44 -33.12
CA ARG A 271 -12.28 7.37 -34.11
C ARG A 271 -13.49 7.44 -35.05
N PRO A 272 -13.51 8.35 -36.04
CA PRO A 272 -14.19 8.00 -37.29
C PRO A 272 -13.47 8.45 -38.59
N ALA A 273 -13.52 7.52 -39.55
CA ALA A 273 -13.58 7.69 -41.02
C ALA A 273 -12.30 7.88 -41.88
N ASP A 274 -11.16 7.28 -41.55
CA ASP A 274 -10.02 7.26 -42.49
C ASP A 274 -9.31 5.89 -42.61
N ARG A 275 -10.11 4.81 -42.66
CA ARG A 275 -9.61 3.48 -43.05
C ARG A 275 -10.51 2.85 -44.12
N GLY A 276 -10.83 3.63 -45.14
CA GLY A 276 -11.52 3.15 -46.32
C GLY A 276 -11.30 4.12 -47.48
N ALA A 277 -10.79 3.59 -48.59
CA ALA A 277 -10.58 4.21 -49.89
C ALA A 277 -9.29 5.04 -50.08
N GLU A 278 -8.15 4.35 -50.14
CA GLU A 278 -7.27 4.57 -51.30
C GLU A 278 -7.27 3.25 -52.07
N GLU A 279 -8.01 3.25 -53.18
CA GLU A 279 -7.91 2.30 -54.29
C GLU A 279 -6.58 2.48 -55.05
#